data_AF-A0A4U6J0M9-F1
#
_entry.id   AF-A0A4U6J0M9-F1
#
_cell.length_a   1.000
_cell.length_b   1.000
_cell.length_c   1.000
_cell.angle_alpha   90.00
_cell.angle_beta   90.00
_cell.angle_gamma   90.00
#
_symmetry.space_group_name_H-M   'P 1'
#
loop_
_entity.id
_entity.type
_entity.pdbx_description
1 polymer ?
#
loop_
_entity_poly.entity_id
_entity_poly.type
_entity_poly.pdbx_seq_one_letter_code
_entity_poly.pdbx_strand_id
1 'polypeptide(L)' 'TTGGNALKFYASVRLDIRRIGAVKEGDNVVGSETRVKVVKNKIAAPFKQAEFQILYGEGINFYGELVDLGVKEKL' A
#
# COMPACT_ATOMS: atom_id res chain seq x y z
N THR A 1 -8.80 9.32 11.87
CA THR A 1 -8.79 10.51 11.02
C THR A 1 -9.43 11.65 11.78
N THR A 2 -8.94 12.87 11.59
CA THR A 2 -9.56 14.09 12.14
C THR A 2 -10.95 14.29 11.52
N GLY A 3 -11.83 15.07 12.17
CA GLY A 3 -13.21 15.29 11.71
C GLY A 3 -14.27 14.35 12.31
N GLY A 4 -13.98 13.73 13.45
CA GLY A 4 -14.96 12.91 14.20
C GLY A 4 -15.25 11.54 13.58
N ASN A 5 -16.40 10.97 13.93
CA ASN A 5 -16.74 9.58 13.60
C ASN A 5 -17.53 9.41 12.28
N ALA A 6 -18.07 10.48 11.69
CA ALA A 6 -18.93 10.39 10.51
C ALA A 6 -18.23 9.65 9.36
N LEU A 7 -17.00 10.05 9.01
CA LEU A 7 -16.22 9.41 7.95
C LEU A 7 -16.00 7.91 8.20
N LYS A 8 -15.82 7.51 9.45
CA LYS A 8 -15.64 6.09 9.83
C LYS A 8 -16.86 5.25 9.47
N PHE A 9 -18.08 5.80 9.58
CA PHE A 9 -19.33 5.07 9.30
C PHE A 9 -19.75 5.15 7.83
N TYR A 10 -19.63 6.33 7.21
CA TYR A 10 -20.07 6.55 5.83
C TYR A 10 -19.13 5.94 4.79
N ALA A 11 -17.80 5.94 5.02
CA ALA A 11 -16.87 5.38 4.04
C ALA A 11 -17.13 3.90 3.73
N SER A 12 -17.18 3.54 2.45
CA SER A 12 -17.30 2.15 1.98
C SER A 12 -15.98 1.38 2.09
N VAL A 13 -14.86 2.07 1.87
CA VAL A 13 -13.51 1.52 1.99
C VAL A 13 -12.67 2.46 2.84
N ARG A 14 -11.85 1.92 3.74
CA ARG A 14 -10.85 2.68 4.51
C ARG A 14 -9.51 1.98 4.45
N LEU A 15 -8.50 2.74 4.09
CA LEU A 15 -7.12 2.29 3.93
C LEU A 15 -6.26 2.91 5.06
N ASP A 16 -5.46 2.08 5.73
CA ASP A 16 -4.40 2.50 6.65
C ASP A 16 -3.08 2.28 5.91
N ILE A 17 -2.45 3.39 5.50
CA ILE A 17 -1.18 3.41 4.78
C ILE A 17 -0.06 3.71 5.78
N ARG A 18 0.98 2.87 5.79
CA ARG A 18 2.15 3.03 6.64
C ARG A 18 3.41 2.79 5.86
N ARG A 19 4.38 3.68 6.03
CA ARG A 19 5.75 3.44 5.58
C ARG A 19 6.40 2.41 6.51
N ILE A 20 6.87 1.31 5.93
CA ILE A 20 7.54 0.22 6.66
C ILE A 20 9.07 0.30 6.52
N GLY A 21 9.56 0.87 5.41
CA GLY A 21 10.98 0.87 5.10
C GLY A 21 11.38 1.97 4.13
N ALA A 22 12.66 1.95 3.78
CA ALA A 22 13.26 2.82 2.78
C ALA A 22 13.83 1.95 1.67
N VAL A 23 13.47 2.24 0.43
CA VAL A 23 14.08 1.61 -0.75
C VAL A 23 15.37 2.35 -1.03
N LYS A 24 16.48 1.62 -1.01
CA LYS A 24 17.83 2.17 -1.20
C LYS A 24 18.44 1.63 -2.49
N GLU A 25 19.13 2.50 -3.20
CA GLU A 25 19.98 2.15 -4.33
C GLU A 25 21.40 2.61 -3.99
N GLY A 26 22.23 1.66 -3.53
CA GLY A 26 23.51 1.96 -2.89
C GLY A 26 23.32 2.82 -1.63
N ASP A 27 23.92 4.02 -1.64
CA ASP A 27 23.84 4.99 -0.54
C ASP A 27 22.60 5.90 -0.63
N ASN A 28 21.91 5.94 -1.76
CA ASN A 28 20.79 6.86 -1.99
C ASN A 28 19.46 6.21 -1.61
N VAL A 29 18.62 6.95 -0.87
CA VAL A 29 17.24 6.54 -0.59
C VAL A 29 16.35 6.96 -1.76
N VAL A 30 16.09 6.02 -2.65
CA VAL A 30 15.32 6.23 -3.89
C VAL A 30 13.80 6.12 -3.68
N GLY A 31 13.36 5.53 -2.57
CA GLY A 31 11.93 5.38 -2.30
C GLY A 31 11.54 5.00 -0.88
N SER A 32 10.25 4.79 -0.71
CA SER A 32 9.61 4.34 0.51
C SER A 32 8.90 3.01 0.29
N GLU A 33 9.26 2.02 1.09
CA GLU A 33 8.52 0.78 1.15
C GLU A 33 7.28 1.00 2.01
N THR A 34 6.11 0.69 1.45
CA THR A 34 4.82 1.10 1.99
C THR A 34 3.88 -0.09 2.09
N ARG A 35 3.22 -0.22 3.24
CA ARG A 35 2.18 -1.21 3.49
C ARG A 35 0.83 -0.52 3.60
N VAL A 36 -0.15 -1.01 2.87
CA VAL A 36 -1.54 -0.55 2.94
C VAL A 36 -2.42 -1.68 3.47
N LYS A 37 -3.12 -1.42 4.58
CA LYS A 37 -4.10 -2.33 5.16
C LYS A 37 -5.52 -1.83 4.92
N VAL A 38 -6.39 -2.71 4.44
CA VAL A 38 -7.81 -2.42 4.27
C VAL A 38 -8.53 -2.57 5.62
N VAL A 39 -8.66 -1.48 6.37
CA VAL A 39 -9.27 -1.49 7.72
C VAL A 39 -10.79 -1.59 7.69
N LYS A 40 -11.42 -1.09 6.61
CA LYS A 40 -12.87 -1.24 6.38
C LYS A 40 -13.10 -1.54 4.91
N ASN A 41 -13.94 -2.52 4.62
CA ASN A 41 -14.39 -2.83 3.26
C ASN A 41 -15.85 -3.27 3.32
N LYS A 42 -16.74 -2.59 2.59
CA LYS A 42 -18.15 -2.97 2.42
C LYS A 42 -18.42 -3.77 1.13
N ILE A 43 -17.41 -3.94 0.26
CA ILE A 43 -17.56 -4.51 -1.09
C ILE A 43 -16.93 -5.92 -1.16
N ALA A 44 -15.86 -6.16 -0.42
CA ALA A 44 -15.17 -7.44 -0.36
C ALA A 44 -14.62 -7.72 1.04
N ALA A 45 -13.92 -8.84 1.21
CA ALA A 45 -13.32 -9.23 2.49
C ALA A 45 -12.39 -8.10 3.04
N PRO A 46 -12.63 -7.64 4.28
CA PRO A 46 -11.79 -6.64 4.94
C PRO A 46 -10.47 -7.24 5.45
N PHE A 47 -9.58 -6.38 5.96
CA PHE A 47 -8.31 -6.73 6.61
C PHE A 47 -7.22 -7.34 5.72
N LYS A 48 -7.44 -7.40 4.40
CA LYS A 48 -6.36 -7.66 3.44
C LYS A 48 -5.29 -6.56 3.51
N GLN A 49 -4.07 -6.94 3.19
CA GLN A 49 -2.91 -6.04 3.12
C GLN A 49 -2.26 -6.12 1.75
N ALA A 50 -1.70 -5.01 1.30
CA ALA A 50 -0.86 -4.89 0.13
C ALA A 50 0.46 -4.22 0.54
N GLU A 51 1.55 -4.67 -0.04
CA GLU A 51 2.90 -4.14 0.17
C GLU A 51 3.46 -3.75 -1.18
N PHE A 52 4.00 -2.53 -1.25
CA PHE A 52 4.54 -2.00 -2.48
C PHE A 52 5.57 -0.90 -2.22
N GLN A 53 6.32 -0.58 -3.27
CA GLN A 53 7.35 0.43 -3.24
C GLN A 53 6.86 1.71 -3.91
N ILE A 54 7.12 2.84 -3.25
CA ILE A 54 6.87 4.17 -3.80
C ILE A 54 8.24 4.81 -4.08
N LEU A 55 8.58 4.96 -5.36
CA LEU A 55 9.79 5.63 -5.81
C LEU A 55 9.56 7.14 -5.87
N TYR A 56 10.51 7.93 -5.37
CA TYR A 56 10.39 9.38 -5.36
C TYR A 56 10.54 9.93 -6.79
N GLY A 57 9.55 10.68 -7.26
CA GLY A 57 9.54 11.27 -8.61
C GLY A 57 8.85 10.41 -9.68
N GLU A 58 8.65 9.11 -9.42
CA GLU A 58 7.96 8.19 -10.36
C GLU A 58 6.62 7.70 -9.81
N GLY A 59 6.48 7.56 -8.49
CA GLY A 59 5.26 7.10 -7.84
C GLY A 59 5.31 5.62 -7.48
N ILE A 60 4.19 4.91 -7.62
CA ILE A 60 4.09 3.49 -7.25
C ILE A 60 4.83 2.65 -8.30
N ASN A 61 5.73 1.78 -7.85
CA ASN A 61 6.44 0.84 -8.73
C ASN A 61 5.52 -0.32 -9.15
N PHE A 62 4.64 -0.04 -10.11
CA PHE A 62 3.63 -0.98 -10.59
C PHE A 62 4.24 -2.24 -11.22
N TYR A 63 5.33 -2.10 -11.97
CA TYR A 63 6.00 -3.24 -12.59
C TYR A 63 6.68 -4.15 -11.56
N GLY A 64 7.21 -3.58 -10.48
CA GLY A 64 7.73 -4.36 -9.35
C GLY A 64 6.65 -5.25 -8.74
N GLU A 65 5.46 -4.69 -8.45
CA GLU A 65 4.33 -5.46 -7.93
C GLU A 65 3.91 -6.59 -8.88
N LEU A 66 3.92 -6.35 -10.19
CA LEU A 66 3.53 -7.34 -11.19
C LEU A 66 4.51 -8.53 -11.21
N VAL A 67 5.81 -8.26 -11.11
CA VAL A 67 6.85 -9.30 -11.04
C VAL A 67 6.68 -10.12 -9.77
N ASP A 68 6.52 -9.47 -8.62
CA ASP A 68 6.32 -10.16 -7.33
C ASP A 68 5.07 -11.04 -7.34
N LEU A 69 3.98 -10.56 -7.95
CA LEU A 69 2.76 -11.32 -8.11
C LEU A 69 2.95 -12.51 -9.07
N GLY A 70 3.68 -12.32 -10.17
CA GLY A 70 4.01 -13.39 -11.11
C GLY A 70 4.80 -14.51 -10.46
N VAL A 71 5.85 -14.16 -9.71
CA VAL A 71 6.67 -15.12 -8.94
C VAL A 71 5.81 -15.88 -7.92
N LYS A 72 4.90 -15.18 -7.24
CA LYS A 72 4.01 -15.78 -6.24
C LYS A 72 3.00 -16.75 -6.84
N GLU A 73 2.39 -16.39 -7.97
CA GLU A 73 1.37 -17.20 -8.65
C GLU A 73 1.97 -18.26 -9.60
N LYS A 74 3.31 -18.34 -9.67
CA LYS A 74 4.07 -19.27 -10.54
C LYS A 74 3.67 -19.15 -12.03
N LEU A 75 3.45 -17.92 -12.46
CA LEU A 75 3.33 -17.58 -13.88
C LEU A 75 4.73 -17.42 -14.49
#